data_AF-Q9Y8A3-F1
#
_entry.id   AF-Q9Y8A3-F1
#
_cell.length_a   1.000
_cell.length_b   1.000
_cell.length_c   1.000
_cell.angle_alpha   90.00
_cell.angle_beta   90.00
_cell.angle_gamma   90.00
#
_symmetry.space_group_name_H-M   'P 1'
#
loop_
_entity.id
_entity.type
_entity.pdbx_description
1 polymer ?
#
loop_
_entity_poly.entity_id
_entity_poly.type
_entity_poly.pdbx_seq_one_letter_code
_entity_poly.pdbx_strand_id
1 'polypeptide(L)'
;GKMNGEHWYLYLTEPYTSLTPPATPTADSDDEVTQTKFIQLPDRSDLGMGPQDEASDETLEVLMTDLDEESAKQFYLDHATSVAEKRYSNFEKDDHVDVFSNGSDLEVDDVSSSQGSGILPAELTTEGHALGTVVSESCGLSDVYPKGKFPDSRIDAYLFTPCGFSANGVIPSPDGGKGTHYFTVHVTPEPHCSYASFETNVPHSRNGQTSAGIIQQVVNIFKPGRFTVTVFEAKPGVDGEWDADKEARYIERQAARRVSKGENVEGYKRVDRIVHDLHGYDLVFRYYERLDWKGGAPRLGEEVIA
;
A
#
# COMPACT_ATOMS: atom_id res chain seq x y z
N GLY A 1 16.33 3.21 10.93
CA GLY A 1 16.65 4.65 10.83
C GLY A 1 17.26 5.14 12.13
N LYS A 2 17.43 6.46 12.26
CA LYS A 2 17.89 7.09 13.51
C LYS A 2 16.73 7.10 14.51
N MET A 3 16.96 6.65 15.75
CA MET A 3 15.90 6.58 16.77
C MET A 3 15.31 7.97 17.13
N ASN A 4 16.09 9.04 16.94
CA ASN A 4 15.67 10.43 17.15
C ASN A 4 15.16 11.11 15.87
N GLY A 5 14.92 10.36 14.79
CA GLY A 5 14.36 10.85 13.54
C GLY A 5 13.50 9.78 12.89
N GLU A 6 13.41 9.77 11.56
CA GLU A 6 12.64 8.76 10.83
C GLU A 6 13.26 7.35 11.00
N HIS A 7 12.47 6.41 11.51
CA HIS A 7 12.86 5.03 11.73
C HIS A 7 11.68 4.07 11.58
N TRP A 8 12.02 2.80 11.37
CA TRP A 8 11.07 1.71 11.17
C TRP A 8 11.40 0.63 12.20
N TYR A 9 10.40 0.20 12.98
CA TYR A 9 10.56 -0.88 13.95
C TYR A 9 10.20 -2.20 13.30
N LEU A 10 11.08 -3.18 13.45
CA LEU A 10 10.84 -4.54 13.02
C LEU A 10 10.84 -5.48 14.21
N TYR A 11 9.79 -6.30 14.29
CA TYR A 11 9.77 -7.45 15.16
C TYR A 11 9.49 -8.70 14.31
N LEU A 12 10.41 -9.66 14.35
CA LEU A 12 10.29 -10.94 13.64
C LEU A 12 10.40 -12.09 14.63
N THR A 13 9.69 -13.17 14.33
CA THR A 13 9.72 -14.41 15.10
C THR A 13 9.93 -15.57 14.16
N GLU A 14 10.70 -16.56 14.58
CA GLU A 14 10.82 -17.80 13.81
C GLU A 14 9.61 -18.71 14.11
N PRO A 15 9.21 -19.58 13.15
CA PRO A 15 8.26 -20.62 13.43
C PRO A 15 8.66 -21.39 14.69
N TYR A 16 7.70 -21.68 15.58
CA TYR A 16 7.92 -22.40 16.84
C TYR A 16 8.74 -21.65 17.90
N THR A 17 8.91 -20.33 17.79
CA THR A 17 9.52 -19.53 18.86
C THR A 17 8.59 -19.51 20.09
N SER A 18 9.02 -20.14 21.18
CA SER A 18 8.32 -20.07 22.46
C SER A 18 8.54 -18.68 23.08
N LEU A 19 7.64 -17.74 22.77
CA LEU A 19 7.60 -16.43 23.41
C LEU A 19 7.07 -16.61 24.85
N THR A 20 7.96 -16.78 25.82
CA THR A 20 7.58 -16.59 27.22
C THR A 20 7.25 -15.11 27.43
N PRO A 21 6.01 -14.73 27.80
CA PRO A 21 5.81 -13.42 28.38
C PRO A 21 6.55 -13.36 29.73
N PRO A 22 7.01 -12.20 30.23
CA PRO A 22 7.15 -12.04 31.66
C PRO A 22 5.74 -12.28 32.23
N ALA A 23 5.60 -13.32 33.05
CA ALA A 23 4.30 -13.71 33.60
C ALA A 23 3.61 -12.50 34.21
N THR A 24 2.41 -12.17 33.72
CA THR A 24 1.50 -11.25 34.41
C THR A 24 1.29 -11.80 35.82
N PRO A 25 1.40 -10.99 36.89
CA PRO A 25 1.12 -11.47 38.23
C PRO A 25 -0.30 -12.02 38.26
N THR A 26 -0.44 -13.31 38.58
CA THR A 26 -1.74 -13.95 38.72
C THR A 26 -2.41 -13.39 39.96
N ALA A 27 -3.38 -12.49 39.76
CA ALA A 27 -4.42 -12.24 40.73
C ALA A 27 -5.54 -13.24 40.46
N ASP A 28 -5.93 -13.97 41.49
CA ASP A 28 -7.01 -14.95 41.48
C ASP A 28 -8.27 -14.40 40.79
N SER A 29 -8.67 -14.96 39.63
CA SER A 29 -10.06 -14.87 39.18
C SER A 29 -10.49 -16.13 38.42
N ASP A 30 -11.53 -16.77 38.97
CA ASP A 30 -12.30 -17.88 38.42
C ASP A 30 -13.16 -17.38 37.24
N ASP A 31 -12.57 -17.12 36.07
CA ASP A 31 -13.33 -16.75 34.87
C ASP A 31 -13.33 -17.89 33.84
N GLU A 32 -14.53 -18.35 33.46
CA GLU A 32 -14.76 -19.43 32.51
C GLU A 32 -14.09 -19.14 31.15
N VAL A 33 -13.17 -20.03 30.77
CA VAL A 33 -12.35 -19.92 29.56
C VAL A 33 -13.22 -19.97 28.30
N THR A 34 -13.16 -18.92 27.49
CA THR A 34 -13.80 -18.89 26.17
C THR A 34 -13.09 -19.87 25.21
N GLN A 35 -13.86 -20.72 24.54
CA GLN A 35 -13.33 -21.79 23.70
C GLN A 35 -12.74 -21.24 22.40
N THR A 36 -11.42 -21.38 22.22
CA THR A 36 -10.72 -21.05 20.97
C THR A 36 -11.22 -21.93 19.82
N LYS A 37 -11.85 -21.31 18.82
CA LYS A 37 -12.16 -21.98 17.55
C LYS A 37 -11.00 -21.78 16.58
N PHE A 38 -10.41 -22.88 16.14
CA PHE A 38 -9.37 -22.88 15.10
C PHE A 38 -10.04 -22.72 13.74
N ILE A 39 -9.68 -21.65 13.02
CA ILE A 39 -9.99 -21.53 11.60
C ILE A 39 -8.94 -22.37 10.86
N GLN A 40 -9.40 -23.44 10.20
CA GLN A 40 -8.56 -24.22 9.30
C GLN A 40 -8.33 -23.39 8.04
N LEU A 41 -7.20 -22.70 7.97
CA LEU A 41 -6.69 -22.12 6.73
C LEU A 41 -6.12 -23.28 5.88
N PRO A 42 -6.41 -23.33 4.57
CA PRO A 42 -5.86 -24.36 3.70
C PRO A 42 -4.33 -24.32 3.72
N ASP A 43 -3.73 -25.51 3.72
CA ASP A 43 -2.28 -25.66 3.81
C ASP A 43 -1.63 -25.13 2.52
N ARG A 44 -0.41 -24.59 2.63
CA ARG A 44 0.35 -24.01 1.49
C ARG A 44 0.53 -25.00 0.34
N SER A 45 0.50 -26.29 0.66
CA SER A 45 0.55 -27.43 -0.25
C SER A 45 -0.71 -27.61 -1.11
N ASP A 46 -1.89 -27.21 -0.61
CA ASP A 46 -3.18 -27.33 -1.31
C ASP A 46 -3.36 -26.27 -2.40
N LEU A 47 -2.53 -25.21 -2.41
CA LEU A 47 -2.54 -24.15 -3.43
C LEU A 47 -1.82 -24.56 -4.73
N GLY A 48 -1.18 -25.74 -4.77
CA GLY A 48 -0.54 -26.27 -5.97
C GLY A 48 0.56 -25.36 -6.54
N MET A 49 1.34 -24.74 -5.65
CA MET A 49 2.58 -24.01 -5.95
C MET A 49 3.68 -25.04 -6.24
N GLY A 50 4.11 -25.13 -7.50
CA GLY A 50 5.25 -25.97 -7.86
C GLY A 50 6.59 -25.32 -7.48
N PRO A 51 7.71 -26.06 -7.45
CA PRO A 51 9.04 -25.53 -7.15
C PRO A 51 9.56 -24.49 -8.17
N GLN A 52 8.81 -24.26 -9.26
CA GLN A 52 9.10 -23.25 -10.29
C GLN A 52 8.31 -21.94 -10.08
N ASP A 53 7.33 -21.95 -9.17
CA ASP A 53 6.44 -20.84 -8.79
C ASP A 53 6.86 -20.21 -7.45
N GLU A 54 8.16 -20.22 -7.11
CA GLU A 54 8.69 -19.25 -6.15
C GLU A 54 8.63 -17.85 -6.78
N ALA A 55 7.42 -17.31 -6.89
CA ALA A 55 7.22 -15.89 -7.06
C ALA A 55 7.97 -15.23 -5.90
N SER A 56 9.04 -14.52 -6.23
CA SER A 56 9.84 -13.79 -5.26
C SER A 56 8.92 -12.82 -4.53
N ASP A 57 8.52 -13.20 -3.32
CA ASP A 57 7.70 -12.38 -2.45
C ASP A 57 8.44 -11.07 -2.18
N GLU A 58 7.77 -9.96 -2.48
CA GLU A 58 8.34 -8.62 -2.38
C GLU A 58 7.25 -7.71 -1.83
N THR A 59 7.58 -6.92 -0.81
CA THR A 59 6.71 -5.88 -0.26
C THR A 59 7.43 -4.55 -0.32
N LEU A 60 6.78 -3.54 -0.90
CA LEU A 60 7.23 -2.16 -0.94
C LEU A 60 6.27 -1.30 -0.12
N GLU A 61 6.80 -0.58 0.86
CA GLU A 61 6.08 0.44 1.62
C GLU A 61 6.69 1.82 1.34
N VAL A 62 5.84 2.83 1.15
CA VAL A 62 6.21 4.24 1.03
C VAL A 62 5.39 5.03 2.02
N LEU A 63 6.05 5.59 3.04
CA LEU A 63 5.39 6.36 4.10
C LEU A 63 5.77 7.83 3.95
N MET A 64 4.77 8.70 3.82
CA MET A 64 4.90 10.07 3.35
C MET A 64 4.34 11.03 4.39
N THR A 65 5.07 12.10 4.70
CA THR A 65 4.62 13.16 5.61
C THR A 65 4.87 14.54 5.01
N ASP A 66 4.24 15.56 5.60
CA ASP A 66 4.34 16.95 5.14
C ASP A 66 3.88 17.07 3.68
N LEU A 67 2.69 16.53 3.39
CA LEU A 67 2.11 16.49 2.04
C LEU A 67 1.94 17.90 1.48
N ASP A 68 2.08 18.03 0.16
CA ASP A 68 1.82 19.30 -0.51
C ASP A 68 0.35 19.71 -0.37
N GLU A 69 0.09 20.90 0.18
CA GLU A 69 -1.27 21.33 0.51
C GLU A 69 -2.18 21.42 -0.73
N GLU A 70 -1.64 21.85 -1.88
CA GLU A 70 -2.42 21.91 -3.12
C GLU A 70 -2.79 20.50 -3.61
N SER A 71 -1.85 19.56 -3.55
CA SER A 71 -2.09 18.16 -3.91
C SER A 71 -3.03 17.48 -2.90
N ALA A 72 -2.93 17.81 -1.60
CA ALA A 72 -3.75 17.24 -0.54
C ALA A 72 -5.24 17.64 -0.62
N LYS A 73 -5.57 18.79 -1.24
CA LYS A 73 -6.96 19.24 -1.43
C LYS A 73 -7.83 18.21 -2.12
N GLN A 74 -7.26 17.37 -3.00
CA GLN A 74 -8.02 16.35 -3.72
C GLN A 74 -8.66 15.29 -2.80
N PHE A 75 -8.21 15.18 -1.54
CA PHE A 75 -8.73 14.24 -0.54
C PHE A 75 -9.70 14.89 0.47
N TYR A 76 -10.20 16.08 0.15
CA TYR A 76 -11.30 16.74 0.87
C TYR A 76 -12.61 16.55 0.12
N LEU A 77 -13.71 16.35 0.86
CA LEU A 77 -15.05 16.15 0.30
C LEU A 77 -15.45 17.28 -0.66
N ASP A 78 -15.31 18.54 -0.24
CA ASP A 78 -15.71 19.70 -1.04
C ASP A 78 -15.00 19.75 -2.41
N HIS A 79 -13.71 19.40 -2.44
CA HIS A 79 -12.94 19.39 -3.68
C HIS A 79 -13.35 18.21 -4.57
N ALA A 80 -13.47 17.01 -3.98
CA ALA A 80 -13.86 15.82 -4.71
C ALA A 80 -15.25 15.96 -5.36
N THR A 81 -16.22 16.51 -4.62
CA THR A 81 -17.55 16.83 -5.13
C THR A 81 -17.49 17.83 -6.28
N SER A 82 -16.69 18.90 -6.17
CA SER A 82 -16.51 19.86 -7.27
C SER A 82 -15.91 19.22 -8.54
N VAL A 83 -14.97 18.29 -8.38
CA VAL A 83 -14.39 17.53 -9.50
C VAL A 83 -15.42 16.61 -10.12
N ALA A 84 -16.22 15.91 -9.31
CA ALA A 84 -17.29 15.04 -9.77
C ALA A 84 -18.35 15.82 -10.58
N GLU A 85 -18.85 16.95 -10.05
CA GLU A 85 -19.82 17.81 -10.73
C GLU A 85 -19.30 18.34 -12.08
N LYS A 86 -18.02 18.74 -12.15
CA LYS A 86 -17.39 19.17 -13.41
C LYS A 86 -17.30 18.04 -14.43
N ARG A 87 -17.04 16.80 -13.99
CA ARG A 87 -17.06 15.64 -14.88
C ARG A 87 -18.48 15.38 -15.38
N TYR A 88 -19.47 15.31 -14.50
CA TYR A 88 -20.88 15.08 -14.88
C TYR A 88 -21.43 16.15 -15.83
N SER A 89 -21.18 17.43 -15.57
CA SER A 89 -21.63 18.53 -16.45
C SER A 89 -20.95 18.54 -17.83
N ASN A 90 -19.75 17.95 -17.95
CA ASN A 90 -19.12 17.74 -19.25
C ASN A 90 -19.71 16.53 -19.98
N PHE A 91 -20.17 15.49 -19.25
CA PHE A 91 -20.89 14.35 -19.83
C PHE A 91 -22.30 14.70 -20.32
N GLU A 92 -23.02 15.64 -19.70
CA GLU A 92 -24.32 16.09 -20.24
C GLU A 92 -24.22 16.77 -21.62
N LYS A 93 -23.01 17.01 -22.15
CA LYS A 93 -22.78 17.52 -23.50
C LYS A 93 -22.41 16.45 -24.53
N ASP A 94 -22.12 15.21 -24.13
CA ASP A 94 -21.80 14.08 -25.00
C ASP A 94 -22.61 12.84 -24.57
N ASP A 95 -23.50 12.36 -25.44
CA ASP A 95 -24.56 11.38 -25.20
C ASP A 95 -24.25 10.18 -24.25
N HIS A 96 -25.25 9.90 -23.40
CA HIS A 96 -25.65 8.65 -22.71
C HIS A 96 -24.56 7.58 -22.43
N VAL A 97 -24.06 7.56 -21.18
CA VAL A 97 -23.21 6.48 -20.65
C VAL A 97 -23.95 5.71 -19.55
N ASP A 98 -24.01 4.39 -19.68
CA ASP A 98 -24.63 3.46 -18.73
C ASP A 98 -23.72 3.25 -17.50
N VAL A 99 -24.16 3.80 -16.35
CA VAL A 99 -23.45 3.80 -15.06
C VAL A 99 -23.42 2.40 -14.39
N PHE A 100 -24.15 1.41 -14.93
CA PHE A 100 -24.28 0.10 -14.28
C PHE A 100 -23.34 -1.00 -14.78
N SER A 101 -22.49 -0.75 -15.79
CA SER A 101 -21.70 -1.81 -16.42
C SER A 101 -20.53 -2.39 -15.61
N ASN A 102 -20.18 -1.84 -14.44
CA ASN A 102 -19.10 -2.36 -13.58
C ASN A 102 -19.51 -2.69 -12.14
N GLY A 103 -20.81 -2.68 -11.83
CA GLY A 103 -21.31 -3.30 -10.60
C GLY A 103 -21.34 -4.81 -10.80
N SER A 104 -20.60 -5.56 -10.00
CA SER A 104 -20.82 -7.00 -9.84
C SER A 104 -22.30 -7.28 -9.62
N ASP A 105 -22.86 -8.25 -10.35
CA ASP A 105 -24.17 -8.86 -10.11
C ASP A 105 -24.31 -9.24 -8.63
N LEU A 106 -24.94 -8.37 -7.86
CA LEU A 106 -25.66 -8.74 -6.66
C LEU A 106 -27.13 -8.60 -7.04
N GLU A 107 -27.76 -9.73 -7.34
CA GLU A 107 -29.21 -9.84 -7.35
C GLU A 107 -29.71 -9.39 -5.97
N VAL A 108 -30.14 -8.14 -5.90
CA VAL A 108 -30.90 -7.62 -4.76
C VAL A 108 -32.30 -8.20 -4.87
N ASP A 109 -32.46 -9.38 -4.26
CA ASP A 109 -33.77 -9.95 -4.02
C ASP A 109 -34.65 -8.93 -3.30
N ASP A 110 -35.81 -8.74 -3.90
CA ASP A 110 -36.97 -7.97 -3.46
C ASP A 110 -37.23 -8.09 -1.95
N VAL A 111 -36.83 -7.08 -1.17
CA VAL A 111 -37.33 -6.90 0.20
C VAL A 111 -38.39 -5.80 0.21
N SER A 112 -39.63 -6.27 0.06
CA SER A 112 -40.83 -5.48 0.22
C SER A 112 -40.85 -4.75 1.57
N SER A 113 -41.02 -3.45 1.52
CA SER A 113 -41.79 -2.61 2.45
C SER A 113 -42.01 -3.13 3.89
N SER A 114 -41.18 -2.68 4.83
CA SER A 114 -41.65 -2.40 6.19
C SER A 114 -40.81 -1.31 6.86
N GLN A 115 -41.53 -0.30 7.35
CA GLN A 115 -41.05 0.88 8.07
C GLN A 115 -39.93 0.58 9.09
N GLY A 116 -38.79 1.25 8.90
CA GLY A 116 -37.70 1.35 9.86
C GLY A 116 -36.53 2.03 9.17
N SER A 117 -36.14 3.22 9.62
CA SER A 117 -35.02 3.99 9.07
C SER A 117 -33.69 3.23 9.27
N GLY A 118 -33.36 2.33 8.34
CA GLY A 118 -32.06 1.69 8.23
C GLY A 118 -31.08 2.62 7.52
N ILE A 119 -30.72 3.74 8.17
CA ILE A 119 -29.61 4.57 7.70
C ILE A 119 -28.37 3.69 7.88
N LEU A 120 -27.86 3.12 6.79
CA LEU A 120 -26.53 2.53 6.78
C LEU A 120 -25.56 3.59 7.30
N PRO A 121 -24.58 3.25 8.15
CA PRO A 121 -23.48 4.14 8.51
C PRO A 121 -22.96 4.87 7.26
N ALA A 122 -22.58 6.14 7.36
CA ALA A 122 -22.06 6.89 6.20
C ALA A 122 -20.95 6.11 5.47
N GLU A 123 -20.15 5.35 6.24
CA GLU A 123 -19.09 4.40 5.82
C GLU A 123 -19.56 3.27 4.88
N LEU A 124 -20.85 2.95 4.88
CA LEU A 124 -21.49 1.93 4.05
C LEU A 124 -22.37 2.55 2.95
N THR A 125 -22.27 3.87 2.75
CA THR A 125 -22.98 4.55 1.67
C THR A 125 -22.21 4.43 0.36
N THR A 126 -22.94 4.32 -0.75
CA THR A 126 -22.37 4.31 -2.10
C THR A 126 -21.69 5.62 -2.48
N GLU A 127 -21.97 6.71 -1.75
CA GLU A 127 -21.43 8.04 -2.03
C GLU A 127 -19.92 8.13 -1.78
N GLY A 128 -19.44 7.61 -0.65
CA GLY A 128 -18.02 7.59 -0.32
C GLY A 128 -17.19 6.78 -1.33
N HIS A 129 -17.74 5.65 -1.82
CA HIS A 129 -17.12 4.85 -2.87
C HIS A 129 -17.15 5.53 -4.25
N ALA A 130 -18.26 6.18 -4.61
CA ALA A 130 -18.39 6.91 -5.87
C ALA A 130 -17.39 8.07 -5.94
N LEU A 131 -17.30 8.88 -4.88
CA LEU A 131 -16.33 9.98 -4.79
C LEU A 131 -14.90 9.46 -4.67
N GLY A 132 -14.68 8.37 -3.92
CA GLY A 132 -13.39 7.70 -3.84
C GLY A 132 -12.89 7.25 -5.21
N THR A 133 -13.76 6.71 -6.06
CA THR A 133 -13.43 6.34 -7.43
C THR A 133 -13.01 7.56 -8.25
N VAL A 134 -13.77 8.66 -8.18
CA VAL A 134 -13.42 9.93 -8.86
C VAL A 134 -12.04 10.45 -8.40
N VAL A 135 -11.77 10.41 -7.10
CA VAL A 135 -10.49 10.84 -6.52
C VAL A 135 -9.36 9.95 -7.03
N SER A 136 -9.51 8.62 -6.95
CA SER A 136 -8.51 7.63 -7.41
C SER A 136 -8.11 7.83 -8.88
N GLU A 137 -9.06 8.15 -9.74
CA GLU A 137 -8.79 8.47 -11.15
C GLU A 137 -8.14 9.85 -11.31
N SER A 138 -8.67 10.87 -10.63
CA SER A 138 -8.20 12.26 -10.80
C SER A 138 -6.80 12.51 -10.26
N CYS A 139 -6.40 11.80 -9.19
CA CYS A 139 -5.11 11.96 -8.56
C CYS A 139 -4.00 11.13 -9.24
N GLY A 140 -4.37 10.22 -10.16
CA GLY A 140 -3.43 9.34 -10.86
C GLY A 140 -3.11 8.03 -10.13
N LEU A 141 -3.84 7.68 -9.07
CA LEU A 141 -3.68 6.40 -8.37
C LEU A 141 -4.03 5.22 -9.27
N SER A 142 -5.07 5.39 -10.11
CA SER A 142 -5.50 4.36 -11.07
C SER A 142 -4.44 4.03 -12.14
N ASP A 143 -3.47 4.93 -12.33
CA ASP A 143 -2.40 4.74 -13.31
C ASP A 143 -1.19 4.01 -12.73
N VAL A 144 -1.13 3.75 -11.41
CA VAL A 144 0.01 3.06 -10.78
C VAL A 144 0.13 1.62 -11.30
N TYR A 145 -1.02 0.95 -11.45
CA TYR A 145 -1.15 -0.36 -12.08
C TYR A 145 -2.20 -0.31 -13.18
N PRO A 146 -1.84 0.23 -14.36
CA PRO A 146 -2.81 0.59 -15.38
C PRO A 146 -3.41 -0.64 -16.05
N LYS A 147 -4.69 -0.55 -16.43
CA LYS A 147 -5.42 -1.65 -17.08
C LYS A 147 -4.82 -2.13 -18.39
N GLY A 148 -4.06 -1.29 -19.10
CA GLY A 148 -3.34 -1.69 -20.31
C GLY A 148 -2.28 -2.79 -20.06
N LYS A 149 -1.79 -2.90 -18.82
CA LYS A 149 -0.80 -3.88 -18.39
C LYS A 149 -1.37 -4.91 -17.42
N PHE A 150 -2.32 -4.49 -16.60
CA PHE A 150 -3.05 -5.34 -15.65
C PHE A 150 -4.56 -5.27 -15.96
N PRO A 151 -5.05 -5.95 -17.01
CA PRO A 151 -6.43 -5.81 -17.49
C PRO A 151 -7.48 -6.06 -16.43
N ASP A 152 -7.19 -7.01 -15.53
CA ASP A 152 -8.08 -7.42 -14.44
C ASP A 152 -7.83 -6.64 -13.14
N SER A 153 -7.04 -5.56 -13.17
CA SER A 153 -6.83 -4.73 -11.98
C SER A 153 -8.13 -4.05 -11.55
N ARG A 154 -8.37 -4.09 -10.24
CA ARG A 154 -9.54 -3.49 -9.60
C ARG A 154 -9.10 -2.62 -8.44
N ILE A 155 -9.74 -1.48 -8.28
CA ILE A 155 -9.50 -0.56 -7.17
C ILE A 155 -10.85 -0.29 -6.51
N ASP A 156 -10.93 -0.55 -5.22
CA ASP A 156 -12.00 -0.06 -4.37
C ASP A 156 -11.46 1.11 -3.56
N ALA A 157 -12.05 2.29 -3.75
CA ALA A 157 -11.59 3.54 -3.16
C ALA A 157 -12.73 4.22 -2.42
N TYR A 158 -12.43 4.79 -1.26
CA TYR A 158 -13.39 5.42 -0.37
C TYR A 158 -12.90 6.80 0.08
N LEU A 159 -13.76 7.80 -0.02
CA LEU A 159 -13.53 9.17 0.48
C LEU A 159 -14.30 9.41 1.78
N PHE A 160 -13.58 9.84 2.82
CA PHE A 160 -14.15 10.14 4.14
C PHE A 160 -14.64 11.58 4.25
N THR A 161 -15.52 11.82 5.23
CA THR A 161 -16.08 13.14 5.55
C THR A 161 -15.51 13.65 6.87
N PRO A 162 -15.01 14.90 6.95
CA PRO A 162 -14.95 15.91 5.89
C PRO A 162 -13.77 15.73 4.91
N CYS A 163 -12.81 14.88 5.27
CA CYS A 163 -11.64 14.56 4.46
C CYS A 163 -11.05 13.21 4.86
N GLY A 164 -10.09 12.75 4.05
CA GLY A 164 -9.42 11.46 4.23
C GLY A 164 -9.77 10.51 3.10
N PHE A 165 -8.83 9.64 2.74
CA PHE A 165 -9.00 8.73 1.60
C PHE A 165 -8.35 7.38 1.89
N SER A 166 -9.01 6.31 1.46
CA SER A 166 -8.47 4.95 1.52
C SER A 166 -8.75 4.23 0.21
N ALA A 167 -7.80 3.44 -0.28
CA ALA A 167 -8.04 2.61 -1.45
C ALA A 167 -7.30 1.28 -1.35
N ASN A 168 -7.97 0.20 -1.73
CA ASN A 168 -7.39 -1.12 -1.89
C ASN A 168 -7.43 -1.50 -3.36
N GLY A 169 -6.28 -1.89 -3.90
CA GLY A 169 -6.14 -2.43 -5.23
C GLY A 169 -5.91 -3.93 -5.20
N VAL A 170 -6.59 -4.66 -6.07
CA VAL A 170 -6.33 -6.08 -6.36
C VAL A 170 -5.76 -6.15 -7.76
N ILE A 171 -4.55 -6.70 -7.87
CA ILE A 171 -3.75 -6.75 -9.10
C ILE A 171 -3.47 -8.22 -9.45
N PRO A 172 -4.35 -8.89 -10.21
CA PRO A 172 -4.09 -10.23 -10.72
C PRO A 172 -2.83 -10.28 -11.59
N SER A 173 -2.11 -11.39 -11.53
CA SER A 173 -0.93 -11.59 -12.37
C SER A 173 -1.31 -11.60 -13.86
N PRO A 174 -0.66 -10.78 -14.71
CA PRO A 174 -1.03 -10.63 -16.12
C PRO A 174 -0.69 -11.87 -16.96
N ASP A 175 0.28 -12.69 -16.52
CA ASP A 175 0.77 -13.84 -17.28
C ASP A 175 -0.09 -15.12 -17.09
N GLY A 176 -1.25 -15.01 -16.45
CA GLY A 176 -2.09 -16.17 -16.09
C GLY A 176 -1.44 -17.10 -15.07
N GLY A 177 -0.30 -16.72 -14.50
CA GLY A 177 0.33 -17.39 -13.38
C GLY A 177 -0.57 -17.33 -12.15
N LYS A 178 -0.55 -18.38 -11.33
CA LYS A 178 -1.31 -18.41 -10.07
C LYS A 178 -0.72 -17.36 -9.12
N GLY A 179 -1.38 -16.22 -9.00
CA GLY A 179 -0.97 -15.17 -8.07
C GLY A 179 -1.82 -13.92 -8.20
N THR A 180 -2.26 -13.41 -7.06
CA THR A 180 -2.95 -12.11 -6.95
C THR A 180 -2.13 -11.22 -6.04
N HIS A 181 -1.81 -10.04 -6.53
CA HIS A 181 -1.10 -9.01 -5.79
C HIS A 181 -2.09 -7.96 -5.28
N TYR A 182 -1.65 -7.11 -4.36
CA TYR A 182 -2.42 -5.99 -3.87
C TYR A 182 -1.58 -4.72 -3.81
N PHE A 183 -2.29 -3.61 -3.71
CA PHE A 183 -1.75 -2.40 -3.10
C PHE A 183 -2.79 -1.81 -2.16
N THR A 184 -2.35 -1.00 -1.19
CA THR A 184 -3.24 -0.20 -0.36
C THR A 184 -2.69 1.22 -0.18
N VAL A 185 -3.61 2.17 -0.05
CA VAL A 185 -3.32 3.58 0.21
C VAL A 185 -4.20 4.09 1.33
N HIS A 186 -3.61 4.83 2.26
CA HIS A 186 -4.32 5.56 3.30
C HIS A 186 -3.80 7.01 3.36
N VAL A 187 -4.71 7.99 3.47
CA VAL A 187 -4.38 9.41 3.42
C VAL A 187 -5.10 10.18 4.52
N THR A 188 -4.31 10.93 5.28
CA THR A 188 -4.72 11.93 6.28
C THR A 188 -4.23 13.30 5.75
N PRO A 189 -5.08 14.08 5.05
CA PRO A 189 -4.64 15.26 4.31
C PRO A 189 -4.45 16.52 5.17
N GLU A 190 -4.78 16.50 6.47
CA GLU A 190 -4.75 17.66 7.34
C GLU A 190 -3.36 18.32 7.41
N PRO A 191 -3.21 19.63 7.11
CA PRO A 191 -1.89 20.25 6.93
C PRO A 191 -0.93 20.12 8.12
N HIS A 192 -1.46 20.13 9.35
CA HIS A 192 -0.67 20.11 10.58
C HIS A 192 -0.14 18.72 10.96
N CYS A 193 -0.68 17.66 10.36
CA CYS A 193 -0.30 16.26 10.63
C CYS A 193 -0.41 15.40 9.38
N SER A 194 -0.16 15.99 8.21
CA SER A 194 -0.44 15.35 6.93
C SER A 194 0.41 14.09 6.74
N TYR A 195 -0.26 13.02 6.34
CA TYR A 195 0.31 11.69 6.21
C TYR A 195 -0.34 10.92 5.05
N ALA A 196 0.47 10.17 4.33
CA ALA A 196 -0.03 9.16 3.39
C ALA A 196 0.86 7.92 3.42
N SER A 197 0.25 6.75 3.27
CA SER A 197 0.97 5.49 3.07
C SER A 197 0.57 4.87 1.74
N PHE A 198 1.53 4.22 1.10
CA PHE A 198 1.32 3.32 -0.03
C PHE A 198 2.07 2.02 0.25
N GLU A 199 1.40 0.89 0.08
CA GLU A 199 2.00 -0.43 0.25
C GLU A 199 1.59 -1.30 -0.95
N THR A 200 2.50 -2.15 -1.44
CA THR A 200 2.23 -3.07 -2.54
C THR A 200 3.10 -4.31 -2.45
N ASN A 201 2.58 -5.43 -2.93
CA ASN A 201 3.37 -6.65 -3.14
C ASN A 201 3.51 -7.05 -4.63
N VAL A 202 3.22 -6.12 -5.56
CA VAL A 202 3.40 -6.37 -6.99
C VAL A 202 4.90 -6.41 -7.32
N PRO A 203 5.42 -7.51 -7.89
CA PRO A 203 6.85 -7.65 -8.17
C PRO A 203 7.32 -6.61 -9.18
N HIS A 204 8.39 -5.88 -8.85
CA HIS A 204 8.88 -4.79 -9.70
C HIS A 204 9.78 -5.33 -10.83
N SER A 205 10.60 -6.34 -10.55
CA SER A 205 11.62 -6.85 -11.49
C SER A 205 11.04 -7.51 -12.76
N ARG A 206 9.85 -8.10 -12.68
CA ARG A 206 9.25 -8.91 -13.78
C ARG A 206 8.41 -8.09 -14.76
N ASN A 207 8.07 -6.86 -14.37
CA ASN A 207 7.02 -6.08 -15.02
C ASN A 207 7.56 -4.95 -15.91
N GLY A 208 8.87 -4.83 -16.14
CA GLY A 208 9.45 -3.74 -16.94
C GLY A 208 9.30 -2.33 -16.33
N GLN A 209 8.78 -2.22 -15.10
CA GLN A 209 8.81 -1.00 -14.30
C GLN A 209 9.72 -1.22 -13.12
N THR A 210 10.67 -0.31 -12.92
CA THR A 210 11.55 -0.36 -11.75
C THR A 210 10.78 0.06 -10.51
N SER A 211 11.19 -0.40 -9.32
CA SER A 211 10.62 0.10 -8.04
C SER A 211 10.71 1.62 -7.96
N ALA A 212 11.76 2.21 -8.55
CA ALA A 212 11.92 3.66 -8.69
C ALA A 212 10.75 4.32 -9.45
N GLY A 213 10.23 3.69 -10.50
CA GLY A 213 9.11 4.22 -11.29
C GLY A 213 7.81 4.26 -10.48
N ILE A 214 7.52 3.18 -9.75
CA ILE A 214 6.34 3.13 -8.85
C ILE A 214 6.48 4.16 -7.73
N ILE A 215 7.65 4.21 -7.06
CA ILE A 215 7.93 5.21 -6.02
C ILE A 215 7.76 6.62 -6.57
N GLN A 216 8.32 6.92 -7.75
CA GLN A 216 8.19 8.24 -8.37
C GLN A 216 6.73 8.60 -8.64
N GLN A 217 5.95 7.65 -9.16
CA GLN A 217 4.55 7.87 -9.47
C GLN A 217 3.74 8.16 -8.22
N VAL A 218 3.89 7.34 -7.17
CA VAL A 218 3.25 7.54 -5.86
C VAL A 218 3.65 8.89 -5.26
N VAL A 219 4.95 9.20 -5.24
CA VAL A 219 5.46 10.47 -4.72
C VAL A 219 4.95 11.67 -5.51
N ASN A 220 4.68 11.53 -6.81
CA ASN A 220 4.09 12.60 -7.63
C ASN A 220 2.62 12.89 -7.30
N ILE A 221 1.88 11.92 -6.76
CA ILE A 221 0.48 12.10 -6.33
C ILE A 221 0.43 13.01 -5.09
N PHE A 222 1.30 12.76 -4.11
CA PHE A 222 1.24 13.39 -2.79
C PHE A 222 2.24 14.53 -2.57
N LYS A 223 3.32 14.54 -3.34
CA LYS A 223 4.45 15.49 -3.29
C LYS A 223 4.93 15.80 -1.86
N PRO A 224 5.19 14.78 -1.02
CA PRO A 224 5.55 14.98 0.38
C PRO A 224 6.80 15.85 0.57
N GLY A 225 6.92 16.53 1.70
CA GLY A 225 8.19 17.14 2.11
C GLY A 225 9.23 16.07 2.43
N ARG A 226 8.78 14.94 2.99
CA ARG A 226 9.61 13.82 3.45
C ARG A 226 8.91 12.49 3.26
N PHE A 227 9.68 11.46 2.92
CA PHE A 227 9.14 10.10 2.89
C PHE A 227 10.19 9.04 3.19
N THR A 228 9.73 7.88 3.66
CA THR A 228 10.54 6.68 3.81
C THR A 228 10.10 5.62 2.79
N VAL A 229 11.03 4.75 2.43
CA VAL A 229 10.78 3.59 1.59
C VAL A 229 11.34 2.36 2.27
N THR A 230 10.50 1.36 2.46
CA THR A 230 10.89 0.05 2.98
C THR A 230 10.63 -0.99 1.88
N VAL A 231 11.66 -1.75 1.52
CA VAL A 231 11.52 -2.89 0.60
C VAL A 231 11.91 -4.15 1.33
N PHE A 232 10.97 -5.08 1.45
CA PHE A 232 11.17 -6.45 1.91
C PHE A 232 11.19 -7.36 0.69
N GLU A 233 12.25 -8.13 0.49
CA GLU A 233 12.37 -9.04 -0.65
C GLU A 233 12.79 -10.43 -0.15
N ALA A 234 12.02 -11.46 -0.46
CA ALA A 234 12.37 -12.84 -0.17
C ALA A 234 13.61 -13.25 -0.95
N LYS A 235 14.54 -13.89 -0.25
CA LYS A 235 15.67 -14.57 -0.86
C LYS A 235 15.16 -15.82 -1.57
N PRO A 236 15.79 -16.21 -2.69
CA PRO A 236 15.47 -17.48 -3.32
C PRO A 236 15.61 -18.62 -2.29
N GLY A 237 14.64 -19.55 -2.28
CA GLY A 237 14.65 -20.68 -1.38
C GLY A 237 15.96 -21.47 -1.47
N VAL A 238 16.55 -21.71 -0.30
CA VAL A 238 17.73 -22.60 -0.14
C VAL A 238 17.31 -24.08 -0.18
N ASP A 239 16.00 -24.35 -0.22
CA ASP A 239 15.46 -25.70 -0.26
C ASP A 239 15.58 -26.25 -1.70
N GLY A 240 16.56 -27.13 -1.90
CA GLY A 240 16.96 -27.71 -3.18
C GLY A 240 18.46 -27.52 -3.47
N GLU A 241 19.02 -28.28 -4.41
CA GLU A 241 20.42 -28.09 -4.81
C GLU A 241 20.67 -26.63 -5.24
N TRP A 242 21.69 -26.02 -4.65
CA TRP A 242 22.19 -24.71 -5.06
C TRP A 242 22.88 -24.88 -6.41
N ASP A 243 22.13 -24.62 -7.48
CA ASP A 243 22.65 -24.68 -8.84
C ASP A 243 23.28 -23.35 -9.27
N ALA A 244 24.04 -23.40 -10.38
CA ALA A 244 24.73 -22.24 -10.92
C ALA A 244 23.77 -21.12 -11.38
N ASP A 245 22.52 -21.45 -11.69
CA ASP A 245 21.51 -20.48 -12.14
C ASP A 245 20.94 -19.69 -10.94
N LYS A 246 20.67 -20.36 -9.82
CA LYS A 246 20.33 -19.72 -8.53
C LYS A 246 21.47 -18.82 -8.06
N GLU A 247 22.71 -19.29 -8.17
CA GLU A 247 23.89 -18.51 -7.81
C GLU A 247 24.05 -17.26 -8.68
N ALA A 248 23.90 -17.39 -10.00
CA ALA A 248 23.97 -16.27 -10.94
C ALA A 248 22.87 -15.23 -10.66
N ARG A 249 21.62 -15.67 -10.43
CA ARG A 249 20.50 -14.78 -10.06
C ARG A 249 20.72 -14.08 -8.73
N TYR A 250 21.27 -14.79 -7.73
CA TYR A 250 21.61 -14.20 -6.44
C TYR A 250 22.71 -13.14 -6.57
N ILE A 251 23.76 -13.42 -7.34
CA ILE A 251 24.87 -12.48 -7.61
C ILE A 251 24.37 -11.26 -8.40
N GLU A 252 23.55 -11.47 -9.43
CA GLU A 252 22.95 -10.39 -10.21
C GLU A 252 22.04 -9.51 -9.34
N ARG A 253 21.23 -10.11 -8.46
CA ARG A 253 20.39 -9.38 -7.49
C ARG A 253 21.25 -8.58 -6.50
N GLN A 254 22.33 -9.16 -5.97
CA GLN A 254 23.28 -8.44 -5.13
C GLN A 254 23.96 -7.28 -5.89
N ALA A 255 24.30 -7.48 -7.16
CA ALA A 255 24.89 -6.45 -8.00
C ALA A 255 23.88 -5.31 -8.27
N ALA A 256 22.62 -5.63 -8.60
CA ALA A 256 21.54 -4.67 -8.78
C ALA A 256 21.29 -3.84 -7.51
N ARG A 257 21.42 -4.44 -6.32
CA ARG A 257 21.34 -3.73 -5.03
C ARG A 257 22.51 -2.78 -4.76
N ARG A 258 23.69 -3.08 -5.32
CA ARG A 258 24.89 -2.23 -5.19
C ARG A 258 24.89 -1.09 -6.22
N VAL A 259 24.22 -1.27 -7.36
CA VAL A 259 24.13 -0.24 -8.40
C VAL A 259 22.99 0.73 -8.06
N SER A 260 23.36 1.96 -7.74
CA SER A 260 22.48 3.08 -7.34
C SER A 260 21.43 3.53 -8.37
N LYS A 261 21.34 2.89 -9.54
CA LYS A 261 20.55 3.37 -10.68
C LYS A 261 19.03 3.37 -10.45
N GLY A 262 18.53 2.60 -9.49
CA GLY A 262 17.10 2.55 -9.14
C GLY A 262 16.71 3.40 -7.93
N GLU A 263 17.56 4.32 -7.48
CA GLU A 263 17.40 4.97 -6.16
C GLU A 263 17.23 6.50 -6.23
N ASN A 264 17.20 7.07 -7.44
CA ASN A 264 16.95 8.48 -7.67
C ASN A 264 15.45 8.72 -7.84
N VAL A 265 14.88 9.58 -6.98
CA VAL A 265 13.52 10.07 -7.07
C VAL A 265 13.62 11.56 -7.40
N GLU A 266 13.11 11.95 -8.56
CA GLU A 266 13.17 13.31 -9.06
C GLU A 266 12.53 14.29 -8.07
N GLY A 267 13.24 15.37 -7.75
CA GLY A 267 12.81 16.36 -6.76
C GLY A 267 13.20 16.05 -5.32
N TYR A 268 13.84 14.90 -5.06
CA TYR A 268 14.20 14.46 -3.71
C TYR A 268 15.67 14.08 -3.58
N LYS A 269 16.25 14.38 -2.42
CA LYS A 269 17.57 13.87 -2.00
C LYS A 269 17.35 12.67 -1.08
N ARG A 270 18.12 11.61 -1.30
CA ARG A 270 18.20 10.49 -0.35
C ARG A 270 19.12 10.88 0.81
N VAL A 271 18.61 10.77 2.03
CA VAL A 271 19.33 11.13 3.26
C VAL A 271 19.88 9.90 3.98
N ASP A 272 19.11 8.80 4.01
CA ASP A 272 19.53 7.55 4.65
C ASP A 272 19.27 6.34 3.77
N ARG A 273 20.10 5.30 3.93
CA ARG A 273 19.95 4.00 3.29
C ARG A 273 20.56 2.93 4.20
N ILE A 274 19.70 2.07 4.72
CA ILE A 274 20.07 0.98 5.62
C ILE A 274 19.65 -0.33 4.96
N VAL A 275 20.55 -1.30 4.95
CA VAL A 275 20.29 -2.65 4.43
C VAL A 275 20.44 -3.64 5.57
N HIS A 276 19.43 -4.46 5.78
CA HIS A 276 19.42 -5.56 6.73
C HIS A 276 19.36 -6.87 5.98
N ASP A 277 20.32 -7.73 6.29
CA ASP A 277 20.36 -9.12 5.87
C ASP A 277 19.60 -9.94 6.94
N LEU A 278 18.40 -10.43 6.59
CA LEU A 278 17.54 -11.20 7.47
C LEU A 278 17.52 -12.66 7.02
N HIS A 279 17.10 -13.56 7.91
CA HIS A 279 16.94 -14.96 7.55
C HIS A 279 15.79 -15.11 6.54
N GLY A 280 16.11 -15.55 5.31
CA GLY A 280 15.13 -15.71 4.23
C GLY A 280 14.70 -14.42 3.52
N TYR A 281 15.08 -13.24 4.01
CA TYR A 281 14.66 -11.95 3.45
C TYR A 281 15.81 -10.94 3.43
N ASP A 282 15.71 -9.98 2.53
CA ASP A 282 16.50 -8.77 2.56
C ASP A 282 15.58 -7.58 2.77
N LEU A 283 15.98 -6.70 3.67
CA LEU A 283 15.25 -5.49 4.00
C LEU A 283 16.10 -4.27 3.63
N VAL A 284 15.53 -3.35 2.84
CA VAL A 284 16.15 -2.07 2.54
C VAL A 284 15.26 -0.94 3.01
N PHE A 285 15.74 -0.16 3.97
CA PHE A 285 15.12 1.07 4.43
C PHE A 285 15.82 2.28 3.80
N ARG A 286 15.05 3.25 3.33
CA ARG A 286 15.55 4.51 2.76
C ARG A 286 14.74 5.68 3.28
N TYR A 287 15.39 6.83 3.42
CA TYR A 287 14.75 8.08 3.82
C TYR A 287 15.11 9.18 2.81
N TYR A 288 14.10 9.96 2.42
CA TYR A 288 14.18 10.99 1.39
C TYR A 288 13.57 12.31 1.89
N GLU A 289 14.17 13.41 1.43
CA GLU A 289 13.71 14.77 1.69
C GLU A 289 13.56 15.51 0.35
N ARG A 290 12.52 16.33 0.20
CA ARG A 290 12.34 17.16 -0.99
C ARG A 290 13.47 18.19 -1.08
N LEU A 291 13.96 18.48 -2.29
CA LEU A 291 15.12 19.35 -2.50
C LEU A 291 14.91 20.79 -2.02
N ASP A 292 13.67 21.28 -2.10
CA ASP A 292 13.26 22.61 -1.66
C ASP A 292 12.68 22.60 -0.24
N TRP A 293 12.72 21.46 0.47
CA TRP A 293 12.22 21.35 1.82
C TRP A 293 13.04 22.23 2.77
N LYS A 294 12.39 23.25 3.33
CA LYS A 294 13.03 24.22 4.24
C LYS A 294 13.03 23.77 5.71
N GLY A 295 12.58 22.55 6.00
CA GLY A 295 12.33 22.08 7.36
C GLY A 295 10.99 22.57 7.90
N GLY A 296 10.38 21.75 8.75
CA GLY A 296 9.21 22.13 9.55
C GLY A 296 9.62 22.57 10.96
N ALA A 297 8.64 22.86 11.82
CA ALA A 297 8.92 22.91 13.26
C ALA A 297 9.56 21.57 13.69
N PRO A 298 10.59 21.58 14.55
CA PRO A 298 11.25 20.35 14.97
C PRO A 298 10.22 19.38 15.54
N ARG A 299 10.17 18.16 15.01
CA ARG A 299 9.38 17.11 15.66
C ARG A 299 10.09 16.71 16.96
N LEU A 300 9.34 16.12 17.89
CA LEU A 300 9.87 15.67 19.18
C LEU A 300 11.12 14.79 18.95
N GLY A 301 12.31 15.31 19.32
CA GLY A 301 13.59 14.62 19.13
C GLY A 301 14.53 15.20 18.06
N GLU A 302 14.06 16.13 17.22
CA GLU A 302 14.90 16.86 16.25
C GLU A 302 15.49 18.14 16.89
N GLU A 303 16.82 18.33 16.81
CA GLU A 303 17.45 19.58 17.25
C GLU A 303 17.24 20.69 16.20
N VAL A 304 16.91 21.90 16.67
CA VAL A 304 16.90 23.10 15.82
C VAL A 304 18.32 23.37 15.38
N ILE A 305 18.63 23.16 14.11
CA ILE A 305 19.86 23.69 13.54
C ILE A 305 19.61 25.20 13.32
N ALA A 306 20.17 26.01 14.22
CA ALA A 306 20.17 27.46 14.18
C ALA A 306 21.13 28.01 13.11
#